data_AF-A0A3M6VTI2-F1
#
_entry.id   AF-A0A3M6VTI2-F1
#
_cell.length_a   1.000
_cell.length_b   1.000
_cell.length_c   1.000
_cell.angle_alpha   90.00
_cell.angle_beta   90.00
_cell.angle_gamma   90.00
#
_symmetry.space_group_name_H-M   'P 1'
#
loop_
_entity.id
_entity.type
_entity.pdbx_description
1 polymer ?
#
loop_
_entity_poly.entity_id
_entity_poly.type
_entity_poly.pdbx_seq_one_letter_code
_entity_poly.pdbx_strand_id
1 'polypeptide(L)'
;MLVSALAMRSSIVFPQLQARTMSYKLKTKAAVKKRFKVNCNGLVKRAQANKRHIATKKTRERIRRLGKPVFVQGQIRKNVLRMLGK
;
A
#
# COMPACT_ATOMS: atom_id res chain seq x y z
N MET A 1 -16.86 67.40 -1.88
CA MET A 1 -16.88 66.25 -2.81
C MET A 1 -15.53 65.56 -2.70
N LEU A 2 -15.42 64.56 -1.81
CA LEU A 2 -14.24 63.70 -1.69
C LEU A 2 -14.04 62.92 -3.00
N VAL A 3 -12.85 62.96 -3.59
CA VAL A 3 -12.46 62.02 -4.65
C VAL A 3 -11.31 61.14 -4.15
N SER A 4 -11.70 59.88 -4.02
CA SER A 4 -10.98 58.61 -3.95
C SER A 4 -9.51 58.50 -4.43
N ALA A 5 -8.85 57.52 -3.82
CA ALA A 5 -7.83 56.60 -4.38
C ALA A 5 -6.35 57.01 -4.38
N LEU A 6 -5.57 56.38 -3.47
CA LEU A 6 -4.41 55.59 -3.90
C LEU A 6 -4.10 54.49 -2.88
N ALA A 7 -4.23 53.25 -3.34
CA ALA A 7 -3.87 52.03 -2.63
C ALA A 7 -2.38 51.68 -2.87
N MET A 8 -1.95 50.61 -2.20
CA MET A 8 -0.84 49.68 -2.51
C MET A 8 0.40 49.87 -1.61
N ARG A 9 0.47 49.11 -0.50
CA ARG A 9 1.11 47.77 -0.39
C ARG A 9 2.62 47.81 -0.64
N SER A 10 3.39 47.98 0.43
CA SER A 10 4.80 47.60 0.44
C SER A 10 4.90 46.08 0.27
N SER A 11 5.44 45.69 -0.88
CA SER A 11 5.69 44.31 -1.28
C SER A 11 6.76 43.68 -0.39
N ILE A 12 6.34 42.95 0.63
CA ILE A 12 7.15 41.88 1.20
C ILE A 12 7.27 40.83 0.09
N VAL A 13 8.39 40.82 -0.62
CA VAL A 13 8.76 39.78 -1.58
C VAL A 13 9.05 38.52 -0.79
N PHE A 14 7.99 37.80 -0.39
CA PHE A 14 8.12 36.43 0.07
C PHE A 14 8.67 35.62 -1.11
N PRO A 15 9.86 35.01 -1.01
CA PRO A 15 10.35 34.15 -2.08
C PRO A 15 9.34 33.01 -2.22
N GLN A 16 8.73 32.91 -3.40
CA GLN A 16 7.84 31.83 -3.75
C GLN A 16 8.61 30.53 -3.57
N LEU A 17 8.38 29.85 -2.45
CA LEU A 17 8.80 28.47 -2.26
C LEU A 17 8.23 27.70 -3.45
N GLN A 18 9.08 27.38 -4.43
CA GLN A 18 8.74 26.53 -5.54
C GLN A 18 8.43 25.15 -4.96
N ALA A 19 7.17 24.93 -4.58
CA ALA A 19 6.68 23.62 -4.20
C ALA A 19 6.87 22.74 -5.43
N ARG A 20 7.92 21.91 -5.42
CA ARG A 20 8.10 20.88 -6.44
C ARG A 20 6.84 20.02 -6.39
N THR A 21 5.97 20.19 -7.37
CA THR A 21 4.80 19.33 -7.58
C THR A 21 5.35 17.98 -8.02
N MET A 22 5.74 17.17 -7.03
CA MET A 22 6.19 15.81 -7.26
C MET A 22 5.04 15.06 -7.92
N SER A 23 5.24 14.69 -9.19
CA SER A 23 4.27 13.98 -10.01
C SER A 23 3.65 12.79 -9.25
N TYR A 24 2.33 12.63 -9.39
CA TYR A 24 1.59 11.58 -8.69
C TYR A 24 2.06 10.19 -9.14
N LYS A 25 2.80 9.51 -8.27
CA LYS A 25 3.23 8.11 -8.47
C LYS A 25 2.35 7.18 -7.66
N LEU A 26 1.77 6.17 -8.31
CA LEU A 26 1.06 5.08 -7.63
C LEU A 26 2.02 4.33 -6.70
N LYS A 27 1.76 4.41 -5.40
CA LYS A 27 2.55 3.72 -4.38
C LYS A 27 1.96 2.34 -4.07
N THR A 28 2.84 1.37 -3.90
CA THR A 28 2.44 0.03 -3.47
C THR A 28 1.88 0.05 -2.05
N LYS A 29 0.84 -0.74 -1.78
CA LYS A 29 0.28 -0.88 -0.43
C LYS A 29 1.24 -1.72 0.42
N ALA A 30 1.89 -1.09 1.40
CA ALA A 30 2.88 -1.75 2.27
C ALA A 30 2.31 -2.98 3.01
N ALA A 31 1.04 -2.91 3.42
CA ALA A 31 0.30 -3.99 4.06
C ALA A 31 0.24 -5.28 3.20
N VAL A 32 0.16 -5.13 1.88
CA VAL A 32 0.11 -6.24 0.91
C VAL A 32 1.52 -6.78 0.66
N LYS A 33 2.50 -5.89 0.45
CA LYS A 33 3.92 -6.24 0.24
C LYS A 33 4.52 -7.08 1.39
N LYS A 34 4.04 -6.86 2.62
CA LYS A 34 4.45 -7.63 3.82
C LYS A 34 3.87 -9.05 3.84
N ARG A 35 2.67 -9.26 3.29
CA ARG A 35 1.90 -10.51 3.44
C ARG A 35 1.96 -11.43 2.22
N PHE A 36 2.11 -10.87 1.02
CA PHE A 36 2.09 -11.59 -0.24
C PHE A 36 3.41 -11.44 -0.99
N LYS A 37 3.88 -12.53 -1.58
CA LYS A 37 5.07 -12.54 -2.44
C LYS A 37 4.68 -13.03 -3.83
N VAL A 38 5.22 -12.37 -4.86
CA VAL A 38 4.99 -12.75 -6.26
C VAL A 38 6.19 -13.55 -6.72
N ASN A 39 5.97 -14.79 -7.15
CA ASN A 39 7.00 -15.64 -7.75
C ASN A 39 7.34 -15.15 -9.18
N CYS A 40 8.44 -15.62 -9.74
CA CYS A 40 8.84 -15.34 -11.13
C CYS A 40 7.72 -15.68 -12.13
N ASN A 41 6.97 -16.76 -11.87
CA ASN A 41 5.87 -17.23 -12.72
C ASN A 41 4.57 -16.41 -12.55
N GLY A 42 4.57 -15.29 -11.81
CA GLY A 42 3.38 -14.46 -11.59
C GLY A 42 2.35 -15.03 -10.60
N LEU A 43 2.67 -16.13 -9.93
CA LEU A 43 1.86 -16.70 -8.85
C LEU A 43 2.07 -15.94 -7.55
N VAL A 44 0.98 -15.75 -6.77
CA VAL A 44 1.01 -15.03 -5.51
C VAL A 44 1.01 -16.01 -4.34
N LYS A 45 2.13 -16.09 -3.62
CA LYS A 45 2.35 -16.94 -2.44
C LYS A 45 1.91 -16.23 -1.15
N ARG A 46 1.27 -16.98 -0.24
CA ARG A 46 0.88 -16.53 1.11
C ARG A 46 1.10 -17.62 2.17
N ALA A 47 1.17 -17.19 3.43
CA ALA A 47 1.04 -18.08 4.59
C ALA A 47 -0.44 -18.40 4.88
N GLN A 48 -0.70 -19.53 5.53
CA GLN A 48 -2.03 -19.89 6.02
C GLN A 48 -2.27 -19.31 7.44
N ALA A 49 -3.52 -19.01 7.75
CA ALA A 49 -3.93 -18.52 9.07
C ALA A 49 -4.08 -19.67 10.09
N ASN A 50 -4.36 -19.34 11.36
CA ASN A 50 -4.75 -20.27 12.43
C ASN A 50 -3.66 -21.20 12.99
N LYS A 51 -2.38 -20.99 12.64
CA LYS A 51 -1.26 -21.77 13.19
C LYS A 51 -0.74 -21.24 14.54
N ARG A 52 -0.82 -19.93 14.79
CA ARG A 52 -0.11 -19.24 15.88
C ARG A 52 -0.65 -19.54 17.29
N HIS A 53 -1.97 -19.62 17.46
CA HIS A 53 -2.62 -19.75 18.78
C HIS A 53 -3.48 -21.02 18.87
N ILE A 54 -3.53 -21.66 20.04
CA ILE A 54 -4.22 -22.92 20.34
C ILE A 54 -3.74 -24.05 19.40
N ALA A 55 -2.44 -24.33 19.39
CA ALA A 55 -1.90 -25.45 18.62
C ALA A 55 -2.17 -26.80 19.29
N THR A 56 -2.32 -26.82 20.62
CA THR A 56 -2.56 -28.03 21.43
C THR A 56 -3.80 -28.81 21.00
N LYS A 57 -4.92 -28.11 20.74
CA LYS A 57 -6.18 -28.74 20.30
C LYS A 57 -6.20 -29.17 18.83
N LYS A 58 -5.15 -28.86 18.06
CA LYS A 58 -5.10 -29.17 16.62
C LYS A 58 -4.31 -30.46 16.41
N THR A 59 -4.81 -31.32 15.53
CA THR A 59 -4.07 -32.53 15.14
C THR A 59 -2.73 -32.17 14.47
N ARG A 60 -1.72 -33.04 14.61
CA ARG A 60 -0.39 -32.83 14.00
C ARG A 60 -0.46 -32.64 12.49
N GLU A 61 -1.35 -33.37 11.83
CA GLU A 61 -1.62 -33.23 10.39
C GLU A 61 -2.12 -31.83 10.02
N ARG A 62 -3.05 -31.29 10.81
CA ARG A 62 -3.57 -29.92 10.61
C ARG A 62 -2.44 -28.90 10.76
N ILE A 63 -1.59 -29.02 11.79
CA ILE A 63 -0.46 -28.10 12.01
C ILE A 63 0.53 -28.15 10.84
N ARG A 64 0.85 -29.36 10.33
CA ARG A 64 1.70 -29.53 9.15
C ARG A 64 1.08 -28.88 7.91
N ARG A 65 -0.21 -29.11 7.65
CA ARG A 65 -0.92 -28.49 6.52
C ARG A 65 -0.89 -26.97 6.60
N LEU A 66 -1.16 -26.38 7.77
CA LEU A 66 -1.14 -24.93 7.99
C LEU A 66 0.27 -24.32 7.84
N GLY A 67 1.33 -25.12 7.99
CA GLY A 67 2.71 -24.69 7.75
C GLY A 67 3.07 -24.58 6.26
N LYS A 68 2.33 -25.24 5.36
CA LYS A 68 2.63 -25.23 3.93
C LYS A 68 2.18 -23.90 3.30
N PRO A 69 3.00 -23.28 2.44
CA PRO A 69 2.59 -22.08 1.71
C PRO A 69 1.48 -22.41 0.72
N VAL A 70 0.61 -21.43 0.45
CA VAL A 70 -0.53 -21.58 -0.46
C VAL A 70 -0.51 -20.46 -1.50
N PHE A 71 -1.02 -20.76 -2.68
CA PHE A 71 -1.19 -19.79 -3.75
C PHE A 71 -2.58 -19.17 -3.72
N VAL A 72 -2.64 -17.85 -3.94
CA VAL A 72 -3.90 -17.12 -4.08
C VAL A 72 -4.42 -17.29 -5.51
N GLN A 73 -5.68 -17.70 -5.65
CA GLN A 73 -6.35 -17.90 -6.93
C GLN A 73 -7.50 -16.90 -7.13
N GLY A 74 -8.01 -16.83 -8.36
CA GLY A 74 -9.21 -16.06 -8.70
C GLY A 74 -9.05 -14.53 -8.63
N GLN A 75 -10.14 -13.86 -8.25
CA GLN A 75 -10.22 -12.39 -8.22
C GLN A 75 -9.29 -11.76 -7.18
N ILE A 76 -9.07 -12.42 -6.04
CA ILE A 76 -8.19 -11.91 -4.97
C ILE A 76 -6.76 -11.73 -5.50
N ARG A 77 -6.28 -12.64 -6.36
CA ARG A 77 -4.96 -12.52 -7.00
C ARG A 77 -4.86 -11.23 -7.81
N LYS A 78 -5.87 -10.93 -8.63
CA LYS A 78 -5.91 -9.72 -9.48
C LYS A 78 -5.87 -8.44 -8.62
N ASN A 79 -6.63 -8.42 -7.52
CA ASN A 79 -6.66 -7.30 -6.59
C ASN A 79 -5.29 -7.08 -5.91
N VAL A 80 -4.61 -8.15 -5.51
CA VAL A 80 -3.27 -8.07 -4.90
C VAL A 80 -2.23 -7.52 -5.87
N LEU A 81 -2.25 -7.95 -7.14
CA LEU A 81 -1.33 -7.45 -8.17
C LEU A 81 -1.54 -5.95 -8.43
N ARG A 82 -2.81 -5.54 -8.57
CA ARG A 82 -3.19 -4.12 -8.70
C ARG A 82 -2.66 -3.26 -7.54
N MET A 83 -2.76 -3.75 -6.30
CA MET A 83 -2.26 -3.02 -5.11
C MET A 83 -0.72 -2.96 -5.03
N LEU A 84 -0.01 -3.82 -5.76
CA LEU A 84 1.45 -3.85 -5.84
C LEU A 84 1.99 -3.12 -7.07
N GLY A 85 1.13 -2.61 -7.96
CA GLY A 85 1.55 -1.96 -9.21
C GLY A 85 2.28 -2.91 -10.15
N LYS A 86 1.88 -4.19 -10.14
CA LYS A 86 2.38 -5.25 -11.02
C LYS A 86 1.28 -5.77 -11.93
#